data_AF-A0A1Z9YV92-F1
#
_entry.id   AF-A0A1Z9YV92-F1
#
_cell.length_a   1.000
_cell.length_b   1.000
_cell.length_c   1.000
_cell.angle_alpha   90.00
_cell.angle_beta   90.00
_cell.angle_gamma   90.00
#
_symmetry.space_group_name_H-M   'P 1'
#
loop_
_entity.id
_entity.type
_entity.pdbx_description
1 polymer ?
#
loop_
_entity_poly.entity_id
_entity_poly.type
_entity_poly.pdbx_seq_one_letter_code
_entity_poly.pdbx_strand_id
1 'polypeptide(L)' 'MEQVKNNPQGKTPPRMPKMSDSKNNLYAEDGWVKRAQNVNGVEIHYVENTKTGQTIDFKFKD' A
#
# COMPACT_ATOMS: atom_id res chain seq x y z
N MET A 1 2.88 3.03 -14.36
CA MET A 1 1.62 2.86 -13.59
C MET A 1 1.03 1.46 -13.72
N GLU A 2 0.88 0.89 -14.92
CA GLU A 2 0.39 -0.50 -15.10
C GLU A 2 1.23 -1.54 -14.36
N GLN A 3 2.56 -1.34 -14.24
CA GLN A 3 3.42 -2.27 -13.51
C GLN A 3 3.04 -2.45 -12.04
N VAL A 4 2.60 -1.42 -11.32
CA VAL A 4 2.23 -1.55 -9.89
C VAL A 4 0.89 -2.26 -9.73
N LYS A 5 -0.04 -2.08 -10.69
CA LYS A 5 -1.31 -2.80 -10.71
C LYS A 5 -1.13 -4.27 -11.10
N ASN A 6 -0.18 -4.57 -11.99
CA ASN A 6 0.06 -5.93 -12.48
C ASN A 6 1.06 -6.73 -11.60
N ASN A 7 1.95 -6.06 -10.85
CA ASN A 7 2.89 -6.72 -9.93
C ASN A 7 3.30 -5.77 -8.78
N PRO A 8 2.44 -5.60 -7.76
CA PRO A 8 2.77 -4.82 -6.58
C PRO A 8 3.90 -5.49 -5.80
N GLN A 9 5.10 -4.89 -5.81
CA GLN A 9 6.27 -5.36 -5.04
C GLN A 9 6.61 -4.39 -3.90
N GLY A 10 5.63 -3.62 -3.46
CA GLY A 10 5.81 -2.63 -2.42
C GLY A 10 6.17 -3.28 -1.09
N LYS A 11 7.03 -2.60 -0.33
CA LYS A 11 7.41 -3.04 1.01
C LYS A 11 6.70 -2.16 2.03
N THR A 12 6.37 -2.75 3.17
CA THR A 12 5.91 -1.96 4.32
C THR A 12 7.11 -1.17 4.87
N PRO A 13 7.03 0.16 5.00
CA PRO A 13 8.12 0.94 5.55
C PRO A 13 8.48 0.52 6.99
N PRO A 14 9.77 0.50 7.38
CA PRO A 14 10.24 -0.09 8.64
C PRO A 14 9.78 0.62 9.93
N ARG A 15 9.08 1.75 9.82
CA ARG A 15 8.50 2.50 10.96
C ARG A 15 7.02 2.82 10.75
N MET A 16 6.35 2.08 9.88
CA MET A 16 4.92 2.28 9.65
C MET A 16 4.13 1.77 10.86
N PRO A 17 3.32 2.60 11.54
CA PRO A 17 2.39 2.07 12.54
C PRO A 17 1.40 1.11 11.87
N LYS A 18 0.83 0.21 12.68
CA LYS A 18 -0.25 -0.68 12.21
C LYS A 18 -1.38 0.16 11.60
N MET A 19 -1.95 -0.31 10.50
CA MET A 19 -3.08 0.35 9.87
C MET A 19 -4.28 0.35 10.83
N SER A 20 -4.85 1.54 11.08
CA SER A 20 -5.94 1.75 12.03
C SER A 20 -6.91 2.83 11.53
N ASP A 21 -7.15 2.89 10.23
CA ASP A 21 -8.03 3.90 9.63
C ASP A 21 -9.48 3.45 9.76
N SER A 22 -10.14 3.98 10.80
CA SER A 22 -11.55 3.71 11.07
C SER A 22 -12.51 4.42 10.12
N LYS A 23 -12.08 5.51 9.46
CA LYS A 23 -12.92 6.25 8.52
C LYS A 23 -13.20 5.43 7.26
N ASN A 24 -12.21 4.67 6.81
CA ASN A 24 -12.29 3.86 5.60
C ASN A 24 -12.38 2.34 5.88
N ASN A 25 -12.51 1.93 7.15
CA ASN A 25 -12.50 0.52 7.59
C ASN A 25 -11.23 -0.24 7.13
N LEU A 26 -10.07 0.43 7.17
CA LEU A 26 -8.78 -0.18 6.82
C LEU A 26 -8.03 -0.49 8.11
N TYR A 27 -8.24 -1.68 8.65
CA TYR A 27 -7.56 -2.16 9.85
C TYR A 27 -6.48 -3.19 9.50
N ALA A 28 -5.38 -3.17 10.25
CA ALA A 28 -4.32 -4.15 10.13
C ALA A 28 -4.81 -5.57 10.48
N GLU A 29 -5.79 -5.68 11.39
CA GLU A 29 -6.42 -6.95 11.77
C GLU A 29 -7.16 -7.60 10.60
N ASP A 30 -7.72 -6.79 9.71
CA ASP A 30 -8.35 -7.22 8.45
C ASP A 30 -7.33 -7.49 7.33
N GLY A 31 -6.04 -7.26 7.59
CA GLY A 31 -4.94 -7.51 6.65
C GLY A 31 -4.49 -6.28 5.85
N TRP A 32 -5.02 -5.09 6.15
CA TRP A 32 -4.61 -3.86 5.45
C TRP A 32 -3.26 -3.35 5.94
N VAL A 33 -2.34 -3.10 5.01
CA VAL A 33 -1.01 -2.54 5.26
C VAL A 33 -0.69 -1.43 4.27
N LYS A 34 0.09 -0.44 4.70
CA LYS A 34 0.64 0.54 3.76
C LYS A 34 1.89 -0.01 3.10
N ARG A 35 1.99 0.19 1.80
CA ARG A 35 3.12 -0.18 0.95
C ARG A 35 3.74 1.08 0.36
N ALA A 36 5.06 1.06 0.26
CA ALA A 36 5.82 2.01 -0.53
C ALA A 36 6.61 1.23 -1.57
N GLN A 37 6.62 1.74 -2.81
CA GLN A 37 7.33 1.18 -3.94
C GLN A 37 7.93 2.30 -4.77
N ASN A 38 9.20 2.22 -5.11
CA ASN A 38 9.77 3.12 -6.11
C ASN A 38 9.72 2.44 -7.48
N VAL A 39 9.21 3.15 -8.50
CA VAL A 39 9.16 2.67 -9.88
C VAL A 39 9.72 3.77 -10.78
N ASN A 40 10.88 3.51 -11.39
CA ASN A 40 11.56 4.43 -12.30
C ASN A 40 11.76 5.84 -11.71
N GLY A 41 12.10 5.93 -10.41
CA GLY A 41 12.30 7.20 -9.71
C GLY A 41 11.05 7.73 -9.02
N VAL A 42 9.85 7.29 -9.40
CA VAL A 42 8.59 7.74 -8.78
C VAL A 42 8.31 6.93 -7.52
N GLU A 43 8.16 7.59 -6.37
CA GLU A 43 7.74 6.95 -5.12
C GLU A 43 6.21 6.80 -5.11
N ILE A 44 5.74 5.56 -4.95
CA ILE A 44 4.34 5.19 -5.01
C ILE A 44 3.96 4.59 -3.67
N HIS A 45 3.03 5.23 -3.00
CA HIS A 45 2.41 4.73 -1.79
C HIS A 45 1.03 4.17 -2.13
N TYR A 46 0.68 3.04 -1.55
CA TYR A 46 -0.66 2.45 -1.67
C TYR A 46 -0.99 1.63 -0.43
N VAL A 47 -2.26 1.27 -0.28
CA VAL A 47 -2.72 0.34 0.75
C VAL A 47 -3.02 -1.00 0.10
N GLU A 48 -2.52 -2.07 0.69
CA GLU A 48 -2.72 -3.44 0.23
C GLU A 48 -3.39 -4.25 1.34
N ASN A 49 -4.37 -5.08 0.99
CA ASN A 49 -4.87 -6.12 1.87
C ASN A 49 -4.09 -7.41 1.58
N THR A 50 -3.28 -7.88 2.51
CA THR A 50 -2.46 -9.07 2.32
C THR A 50 -3.27 -10.38 2.34
N LYS A 51 -4.52 -10.35 2.80
CA LYS A 51 -5.41 -11.52 2.81
C LYS A 51 -6.14 -11.69 1.47
N THR A 52 -6.61 -10.58 0.89
CA THR A 52 -7.40 -10.61 -0.37
C THR A 52 -6.58 -10.25 -1.61
N GLY A 53 -5.38 -9.69 -1.45
CA GLY A 53 -4.56 -9.16 -2.55
C GLY A 53 -5.06 -7.84 -3.12
N GLN A 54 -6.09 -7.23 -2.52
CA GLN A 54 -6.65 -5.97 -3.00
C GLN A 54 -5.72 -4.80 -2.72
N THR A 55 -5.55 -3.91 -3.69
CA THR A 55 -4.77 -2.67 -3.55
C THR A 55 -5.64 -1.45 -3.82
N ILE A 56 -5.59 -0.46 -2.93
CA ILE A 56 -6.36 0.79 -3.00
C ILE A 56 -5.49 2.00 -2.59
N ASP A 57 -6.04 3.20 -2.70
CA ASP A 57 -5.46 4.46 -2.18
C ASP A 57 -4.02 4.74 -2.71
N PHE A 58 -3.87 4.76 -4.04
CA PHE A 58 -2.59 5.04 -4.67
C PHE A 58 -2.26 6.54 -4.59
N LYS A 59 -1.10 6.85 -4.01
CA LYS A 59 -0.51 8.19 -3.95
C LYS A 59 0.87 8.18 -4.58
N PHE A 60 1.07 9.05 -5.56
CA PHE A 60 2.32 9.21 -6.28
C PHE A 60 3.04 10.43 -5.73
N LYS A 61 4.33 10.30 -5.44
CA LYS A 61 5.23 11.40 -5.14
C LYS A 61 6.31 11.45 -6.20
N ASP A 62 6.53 12.66 -6.70
CA ASP A 62 7.70 13.05 -7.47
C ASP A 62 8.85 13.43 -6.52
#